data_AF-A0A7R7XSL2-F1
#
_entry.id   AF-A0A7R7XSL2-F1
#
_cell.length_a   1.000
_cell.length_b   1.000
_cell.length_c   1.000
_cell.angle_alpha   90.00
_cell.angle_beta   90.00
_cell.angle_gamma   90.00
#
_symmetry.space_group_name_H-M   'P 1'
#
loop_
_entity.id
_entity.type
_entity.pdbx_description
1 polymer ?
#
loop_
_entity_poly.entity_id
_entity_poly.type
_entity_poly.pdbx_seq_one_letter_code
_entity_poly.pdbx_strand_id
1 'polypeptide(L)'
;MADPAQQLTLAVHHHGTTHPITLPAEATLQDLSATLASTFHIPIENQKLLIAPKPGMQKAPFPPTPLSETIPLSSPKLKITLLGTPTREITTLNTQGAETRHRDEKRAAAQAEARAHLSSSSSRRTGASIHTLSSSSSNYTFHRLEPLPHLPNPSRSLTFLQRLRDDPGIRAAMANHQFSVPLLTEMDPAEHTTSESRTLGLNRNKGEVIELRLRTDAYDGYRDYRTIRNTLCHELAHCVFSEHDRDFWDLTGRIEKEVERGDWKHGGQSVGGAGGAEFYNPGDWEVEREGGHVHDERGWVGSSQVLGGRSTGSSAGGGAMREAMARAAEERARKAREERGGPSS
;
A
#
# COMPACT_ATOMS: atom_id res chain seq x y z
N MET A 1 3.19 73.85 -11.43
CA MET A 1 3.63 72.88 -12.46
C MET A 1 4.27 71.73 -11.71
N ALA A 2 3.56 70.61 -11.58
CA ALA A 2 4.06 69.43 -10.88
C ALA A 2 4.90 68.61 -11.86
N ASP A 3 6.13 68.27 -11.47
CA ASP A 3 7.03 67.41 -12.25
C ASP A 3 6.34 66.11 -12.67
N PRO A 4 6.63 65.57 -13.88
CA PRO A 4 6.10 64.28 -14.29
C PRO A 4 6.68 63.23 -13.35
N ALA A 5 5.84 62.70 -12.44
CA ALA A 5 6.21 61.63 -11.53
C ALA A 5 6.84 60.50 -12.33
N GLN A 6 8.16 60.31 -12.19
CA GLN A 6 8.89 59.26 -12.88
C GLN A 6 8.24 57.93 -12.48
N GLN A 7 7.76 57.16 -13.47
CA GLN A 7 7.13 55.87 -13.24
C GLN A 7 8.15 54.77 -13.44
N LEU A 8 8.17 53.81 -12.52
CA LEU A 8 8.97 52.61 -12.54
C LEU A 8 8.08 51.41 -12.87
N THR A 9 8.44 50.66 -13.91
CA THR A 9 7.75 49.41 -14.27
C THR A 9 8.60 48.20 -13.87
N LEU A 10 8.05 47.33 -13.03
CA LEU A 10 8.70 46.12 -12.53
C LEU A 10 7.99 44.86 -13.04
N ALA A 11 8.75 43.86 -13.46
CA ALA A 11 8.21 42.56 -13.86
C ALA A 11 8.17 41.60 -12.66
N VAL A 12 6.97 41.32 -12.14
CA VAL A 12 6.75 40.41 -11.00
C VAL A 12 6.23 39.07 -11.48
N HIS A 13 6.87 37.98 -11.04
CA HIS A 13 6.50 36.62 -11.42
C HIS A 13 5.63 36.00 -10.33
N HIS A 14 4.48 35.43 -10.69
CA HIS A 14 3.56 34.77 -9.77
C HIS A 14 3.00 33.52 -10.46
N HIS A 15 3.09 32.34 -9.83
CA HIS A 15 2.61 31.06 -10.41
C HIS A 15 3.07 30.77 -11.85
N GLY A 16 4.28 31.22 -12.23
CA GLY A 16 4.84 31.01 -13.56
C GLY A 16 4.44 32.06 -14.61
N THR A 17 3.56 33.02 -14.27
CA THR A 17 3.20 34.14 -15.15
C THR A 17 3.90 35.43 -14.73
N THR A 18 4.31 36.25 -15.70
CA THR A 18 4.96 37.54 -15.47
C THR A 18 3.93 38.66 -15.59
N HIS A 19 3.83 39.49 -14.55
CA HIS A 19 2.92 40.62 -14.46
C HIS A 19 3.71 41.93 -14.37
N PRO A 20 3.49 42.89 -15.29
CA PRO A 20 4.07 44.22 -15.17
C PRO A 20 3.32 45.01 -14.10
N ILE A 21 4.05 45.54 -13.12
CA ILE A 21 3.53 46.41 -12.06
C ILE A 21 4.18 47.78 -12.21
N THR A 22 3.37 48.83 -12.31
CA THR A 22 3.83 50.21 -12.44
C THR A 22 3.65 50.94 -11.11
N LEU A 23 4.74 51.53 -10.61
CA LEU A 23 4.80 52.28 -9.36
C LEU A 23 5.51 53.63 -9.57
N PRO A 24 5.31 54.62 -8.69
CA PRO A 24 6.15 55.81 -8.65
C PRO A 24 7.63 55.45 -8.42
N ALA A 25 8.58 56.23 -8.94
CA ALA A 25 10.02 56.00 -8.77
C ALA A 25 10.48 56.08 -7.30
N GLU A 26 9.77 56.83 -6.47
CA GLU A 26 10.01 56.95 -5.02
C GLU A 26 9.28 55.88 -4.20
N ALA A 27 8.60 54.93 -4.84
CA ALA A 27 7.87 53.89 -4.13
C ALA A 27 8.79 53.02 -3.27
N THR A 28 8.24 52.53 -2.16
CA THR A 28 8.93 51.68 -1.19
C THR A 28 8.58 50.20 -1.39
N LEU A 29 9.31 49.30 -0.73
CA LEU A 29 8.92 47.88 -0.65
C LEU A 29 7.53 47.69 -0.04
N GLN A 30 7.12 48.58 0.86
CA GLN A 30 5.78 48.58 1.43
C GLN A 30 4.72 48.90 0.37
N ASP A 31 4.95 49.89 -0.49
CA ASP A 31 4.02 50.26 -1.57
C ASP A 31 3.91 49.17 -2.65
N LEU A 32 5.03 48.51 -2.95
CA LEU A 32 5.04 47.32 -3.80
C LEU A 32 4.19 46.20 -3.18
N SER A 33 4.39 45.89 -1.89
CA SER A 33 3.61 44.86 -1.20
C SER A 33 2.11 45.18 -1.15
N ALA A 34 1.75 46.44 -0.95
CA ALA A 34 0.36 46.90 -0.94
C ALA A 34 -0.29 46.76 -2.34
N THR A 35 0.45 47.11 -3.39
CA THR A 35 0.00 46.97 -4.78
C THR A 35 -0.14 45.50 -5.20
N LEU A 36 0.76 44.64 -4.70
CA LEU A 36 0.64 43.18 -4.88
C LEU A 36 -0.53 42.60 -4.09
N ALA A 37 -0.84 43.16 -2.90
CA ALA A 37 -1.99 42.74 -2.11
C ALA A 37 -3.30 43.02 -2.83
N SER A 38 -3.45 44.21 -3.41
CA SER A 38 -4.66 44.58 -4.17
C SER A 38 -4.78 43.82 -5.50
N THR A 39 -3.65 43.57 -6.19
CA THR A 39 -3.66 42.93 -7.51
C THR A 39 -3.88 41.42 -7.40
N PHE A 40 -3.15 40.75 -6.50
CA PHE A 40 -3.17 39.28 -6.38
C PHE A 40 -4.07 38.78 -5.25
N HIS A 41 -4.69 39.66 -4.46
CA HIS A 41 -5.55 39.31 -3.32
C HIS A 41 -4.83 38.43 -2.27
N ILE A 42 -3.52 38.67 -2.11
CA ILE A 42 -2.66 38.00 -1.13
C ILE A 42 -2.43 38.98 0.01
N PRO A 43 -2.81 38.66 1.26
CA PRO A 43 -2.64 39.58 2.37
C PRO A 43 -1.14 39.77 2.66
N ILE A 44 -0.76 40.98 3.08
CA ILE A 44 0.65 41.40 3.22
C ILE A 44 1.43 40.42 4.11
N GLU A 45 0.80 39.89 5.17
CA GLU A 45 1.36 38.89 6.08
C GLU A 45 1.79 37.56 5.41
N ASN A 46 1.11 37.16 4.34
CA ASN A 46 1.37 35.91 3.62
C ASN A 46 2.22 36.11 2.36
N GLN A 47 2.65 37.35 2.09
CA GLN A 47 3.52 37.65 0.95
C GLN A 47 4.98 37.37 1.28
N LYS A 48 5.64 36.65 0.37
CA LYS A 48 7.09 36.45 0.36
C LYS A 48 7.61 36.86 -1.01
N LEU A 49 8.55 37.78 -1.03
CA LEU A 49 9.14 38.31 -2.27
C LEU A 49 10.55 37.76 -2.41
N LEU A 50 10.79 36.95 -3.44
CA LEU A 50 12.13 36.51 -3.79
C LEU A 50 12.71 37.46 -4.85
N ILE A 51 13.73 38.23 -4.47
CA ILE A 51 14.41 39.20 -5.32
C ILE A 51 15.82 38.68 -5.63
N ALA A 52 16.03 38.20 -6.85
CA ALA A 52 17.34 37.77 -7.35
C ALA A 52 17.99 38.88 -8.20
N PRO A 53 19.32 39.10 -8.12
CA PRO A 53 20.36 38.30 -7.45
C PRO A 53 20.62 38.59 -5.96
N LYS A 54 20.33 39.82 -5.49
CA LYS A 54 20.30 40.24 -4.06
C LYS A 54 19.11 41.20 -3.94
N PRO A 55 18.41 41.31 -2.80
CA PRO A 55 18.69 40.82 -1.44
C PRO A 55 18.14 39.43 -1.09
N GLY A 56 17.61 38.66 -2.04
CA GLY A 56 17.07 37.32 -1.78
C GLY A 56 15.62 37.34 -1.28
N MET A 57 15.28 36.46 -0.34
CA MET A 57 13.90 36.30 0.15
C MET A 57 13.55 37.36 1.20
N GLN A 58 12.60 38.23 0.88
CA GLN A 58 11.98 39.18 1.79
C GLN A 58 10.65 38.63 2.28
N LYS A 59 10.39 38.75 3.59
CA LYS A 59 9.16 38.32 4.24
C LYS A 59 8.51 39.52 4.91
N ALA A 60 7.19 39.47 5.07
CA ALA A 60 6.51 40.44 5.92
C ALA A 60 7.03 40.39 7.38
N PRO A 61 7.06 41.53 8.09
CA PRO A 61 6.69 42.88 7.63
C PRO A 61 7.75 43.52 6.72
N PHE A 62 7.32 44.13 5.61
CA PHE A 62 8.23 44.82 4.69
C PHE A 62 8.60 46.20 5.25
N PRO A 63 9.90 46.56 5.34
CA PRO A 63 10.30 47.88 5.80
C PRO A 63 9.98 48.96 4.75
N PRO A 64 9.79 50.23 5.16
CA PRO A 64 9.56 51.36 4.25
C PRO A 64 10.87 51.81 3.57
N THR A 65 11.63 50.87 3.03
CA THR A 65 12.85 51.14 2.28
C THR A 65 12.51 51.42 0.83
N PRO A 66 13.12 52.45 0.21
CA PRO A 66 12.88 52.76 -1.19
C PRO A 66 13.29 51.60 -2.10
N LEU A 67 12.55 51.40 -3.19
CA LEU A 67 12.80 50.32 -4.15
C LEU A 67 14.17 50.48 -4.85
N SER A 68 14.67 51.71 -4.98
CA SER A 68 15.96 52.02 -5.58
C SER A 68 17.17 51.49 -4.79
N GLU A 69 17.07 51.39 -3.47
CA GLU A 69 18.13 50.87 -2.61
C GLU A 69 18.10 49.34 -2.50
N THR A 70 16.91 48.77 -2.59
CA THR A 70 16.67 47.34 -2.33
C THR A 70 16.65 46.50 -3.59
N ILE A 71 16.27 47.08 -4.73
CA ILE A 71 16.18 46.37 -6.01
C ILE A 71 17.26 46.89 -6.94
N PRO A 72 18.14 46.02 -7.47
CA PRO A 72 19.14 46.44 -8.45
C PRO A 72 18.47 46.67 -9.81
N LEU A 73 17.81 47.82 -9.97
CA LEU A 73 17.05 48.27 -11.16
C LEU A 73 17.86 48.24 -12.47
N SER A 74 19.18 48.43 -12.36
CA SER A 74 20.13 48.44 -13.48
C SER A 74 20.58 47.03 -13.92
N SER A 75 20.22 45.98 -13.16
CA SER A 75 20.69 44.62 -13.45
C SER A 75 19.79 43.90 -14.48
N PRO A 76 20.34 43.40 -15.60
CA PRO A 76 19.57 42.65 -16.60
C PRO A 76 19.11 41.27 -16.12
N LYS A 77 19.56 40.83 -14.93
CA LYS A 77 19.20 39.55 -14.29
C LYS A 77 18.17 39.71 -13.17
N LEU A 78 17.55 40.88 -13.05
CA LEU A 78 16.56 41.14 -12.00
C LEU A 78 15.34 40.23 -12.17
N LYS A 79 15.05 39.43 -11.14
CA LYS A 79 13.83 38.62 -11.08
C LYS A 79 13.16 38.79 -9.73
N ILE A 80 11.93 39.29 -9.76
CA ILE A 80 11.06 39.39 -8.58
C ILE A 80 10.02 38.28 -8.70
N THR A 81 9.97 37.38 -7.73
CA THR A 81 8.96 36.31 -7.65
C THR A 81 8.13 36.48 -6.40
N LEU A 82 6.82 36.64 -6.57
CA LEU A 82 5.84 36.67 -5.50
C LEU A 82 5.44 35.23 -5.15
N LEU A 83 5.61 34.88 -3.88
CA LEU A 83 5.17 33.63 -3.28
C LEU A 83 4.15 33.97 -2.19
N GLY A 84 2.92 33.52 -2.37
CA GLY A 84 1.86 33.69 -1.39
C GLY A 84 0.59 33.04 -1.89
N THR A 85 -0.22 32.54 -0.97
CA THR A 85 -1.52 31.96 -1.30
C THR A 85 -2.60 33.04 -1.16
N PRO A 86 -3.49 33.19 -2.15
CA PRO A 86 -4.59 34.15 -2.04
C PRO A 86 -5.58 33.72 -0.96
N THR A 87 -6.19 34.68 -0.27
CA THR A 87 -7.11 34.40 0.86
C THR A 87 -8.26 33.48 0.45
N ARG A 88 -8.73 33.60 -0.79
CA ARG A 88 -9.79 32.74 -1.35
C ARG A 88 -9.39 31.26 -1.36
N GLU A 89 -8.17 30.96 -1.80
CA GLU A 89 -7.67 29.58 -1.82
C GLU A 89 -7.52 29.01 -0.40
N ILE A 90 -7.06 29.83 0.56
CA ILE A 90 -6.97 29.44 1.97
C ILE A 90 -8.37 29.10 2.52
N THR A 91 -9.38 29.92 2.22
CA THR A 91 -10.76 29.64 2.66
C THR A 91 -11.34 28.39 2.01
N THR A 92 -11.08 28.14 0.73
CA THR A 92 -11.54 26.92 0.05
C THR A 92 -10.84 25.67 0.60
N LEU A 93 -9.55 25.75 0.93
CA LEU A 93 -8.83 24.63 1.53
C LEU A 93 -9.32 24.34 2.96
N ASN A 94 -9.58 25.38 3.75
CA ASN A 94 -10.10 25.22 5.10
C ASN A 94 -11.53 24.65 5.11
N THR A 95 -12.40 25.10 4.19
CA THR A 95 -13.76 24.57 4.05
C THR A 95 -13.74 23.11 3.60
N GLN A 96 -12.97 22.77 2.57
CA GLN A 96 -12.77 21.37 2.15
C GLN A 96 -12.21 20.51 3.29
N GLY A 97 -11.21 21.00 4.03
CA GLY A 97 -10.62 20.31 5.17
C GLY A 97 -11.56 20.17 6.38
N ALA A 98 -12.55 21.05 6.52
CA ALA A 98 -13.59 20.94 7.54
C ALA A 98 -14.66 19.92 7.10
N GLU A 99 -15.04 19.91 5.82
CA GLU A 99 -15.98 18.94 5.26
C GLU A 99 -15.46 17.50 5.33
N THR A 100 -14.17 17.28 5.04
CA THR A 100 -13.54 15.96 5.17
C THR A 100 -13.51 15.50 6.62
N ARG A 101 -13.06 16.35 7.55
CA ARG A 101 -13.07 16.06 8.99
C ARG A 101 -14.47 15.72 9.49
N HIS A 102 -15.47 16.51 9.12
CA HIS A 102 -16.85 16.25 9.50
C HIS A 102 -17.39 14.94 8.90
N ARG A 103 -16.98 14.56 7.69
CA ARG A 103 -17.32 13.25 7.09
C ARG A 103 -16.67 12.10 7.85
N ASP A 104 -15.41 12.24 8.22
CA ASP A 104 -14.67 11.23 8.97
C ASP A 104 -15.21 11.08 10.39
N GLU A 105 -15.53 12.18 11.06
CA GLU A 105 -16.19 12.20 12.37
C GLU A 105 -17.56 11.51 12.33
N LYS A 106 -18.39 11.78 11.32
CA LYS A 106 -19.67 11.08 11.12
C LYS A 106 -19.47 9.58 10.90
N ARG A 107 -18.46 9.19 10.12
CA ARG A 107 -18.13 7.78 9.88
C ARG A 107 -17.66 7.10 11.17
N ALA A 108 -16.82 7.78 11.95
CA ALA A 108 -16.35 7.29 13.25
C ALA A 108 -17.49 7.15 14.26
N ALA A 109 -18.41 8.12 14.32
CA ALA A 109 -19.58 8.06 15.18
C ALA A 109 -20.51 6.89 14.82
N ALA A 110 -20.83 6.70 13.53
CA ALA A 110 -21.64 5.57 13.07
C ALA A 110 -21.00 4.21 13.38
N GLN A 111 -19.66 4.11 13.28
CA GLN A 111 -18.92 2.91 13.67
C GLN A 111 -18.95 2.68 15.18
N ALA A 112 -18.85 3.74 15.99
CA ALA A 112 -18.95 3.65 17.45
C ALA A 112 -20.35 3.21 17.89
N GLU A 113 -21.41 3.74 17.27
CA GLU A 113 -22.79 3.31 17.50
C GLU A 113 -22.97 1.83 17.14
N ALA A 114 -22.51 1.40 15.96
CA ALA A 114 -22.58 -0.01 15.57
C ALA A 114 -21.87 -0.94 16.60
N ARG A 115 -20.69 -0.53 17.10
CA ARG A 115 -19.96 -1.25 18.16
C ARG A 115 -20.76 -1.30 19.48
N ALA A 116 -21.44 -0.23 19.85
CA ALA A 116 -22.28 -0.19 21.06
C ALA A 116 -23.53 -1.09 20.94
N HIS A 117 -24.17 -1.13 19.77
CA HIS A 117 -25.29 -2.03 19.51
C HIS A 117 -24.88 -3.52 19.54
N LEU A 118 -23.67 -3.84 19.06
CA LEU A 118 -23.08 -5.18 19.14
C LEU A 118 -22.68 -5.60 20.56
N SER A 119 -22.26 -4.67 21.43
CA SER A 119 -21.91 -5.01 22.81
C SER A 119 -23.14 -5.21 23.71
N SER A 120 -24.25 -4.53 23.40
CA SER A 120 -25.52 -4.67 24.15
C SER A 120 -26.20 -6.03 23.98
N SER A 121 -25.90 -6.78 22.92
CA SER A 121 -26.42 -8.15 22.70
C SER A 121 -25.53 -9.24 23.29
N SER A 122 -24.35 -8.90 23.84
CA SER A 122 -23.35 -9.84 24.35
C SER A 122 -23.31 -9.94 25.89
N SER A 123 -24.36 -9.49 26.58
CA SER A 123 -24.51 -9.66 28.03
C SER A 123 -25.83 -10.33 28.37
N ARG A 124 -25.94 -11.62 28.01
CA ARG A 124 -26.86 -12.65 28.59
C ARG A 124 -26.80 -13.95 27.79
N ARG A 125 -25.65 -14.63 27.72
CA ARG A 125 -25.61 -16.07 27.41
C ARG A 125 -24.53 -16.78 28.23
N THR A 126 -24.73 -16.81 29.54
CA THR A 126 -24.30 -17.96 30.35
C THR A 126 -25.28 -19.10 30.07
N GLY A 127 -24.77 -20.21 29.53
CA GLY A 127 -25.51 -21.47 29.41
C GLY A 127 -26.21 -21.71 28.07
N ALA A 128 -25.95 -22.90 27.51
CA ALA A 128 -26.60 -23.49 26.33
C ALA A 128 -26.31 -22.81 24.98
N SER A 129 -25.15 -23.16 24.42
CA SER A 129 -24.94 -23.18 22.98
C SER A 129 -25.92 -24.19 22.37
N ILE A 130 -26.74 -23.72 21.44
CA ILE A 130 -27.66 -24.56 20.67
C ILE A 130 -26.79 -25.38 19.71
N HIS A 131 -26.69 -26.68 19.97
CA HIS A 131 -25.99 -27.64 19.12
C HIS A 131 -26.73 -27.85 17.80
N THR A 132 -26.51 -26.97 16.82
CA THR A 132 -26.79 -27.28 15.42
C THR A 132 -25.57 -28.02 14.84
N LEU A 133 -25.58 -29.34 14.94
CA LEU A 133 -24.89 -30.29 14.05
C LEU A 133 -23.43 -29.95 13.66
N SER A 134 -22.47 -30.04 14.60
CA SER A 134 -21.06 -30.17 14.23
C SER A 134 -20.18 -30.70 15.38
N SER A 135 -20.57 -31.80 16.01
CA SER A 135 -19.72 -32.48 17.01
C SER A 135 -18.66 -33.40 16.38
N SER A 136 -18.51 -33.38 15.05
CA SER A 136 -17.52 -34.17 14.30
C SER A 136 -16.37 -33.34 13.72
N SER A 137 -16.44 -32.01 13.78
CA SER A 137 -15.44 -31.09 13.19
C SER A 137 -14.36 -30.62 14.18
N SER A 138 -14.40 -31.04 15.45
CA SER A 138 -13.37 -30.71 16.44
C SER A 138 -12.09 -31.55 16.30
N ASN A 139 -12.13 -32.65 15.54
CA ASN A 139 -10.98 -33.55 15.42
C ASN A 139 -9.97 -33.09 14.37
N TYR A 140 -10.42 -32.34 13.35
CA TYR A 140 -9.60 -31.96 12.19
C TYR A 140 -9.19 -30.48 12.30
N THR A 141 -8.16 -30.24 13.11
CA THR A 141 -7.63 -28.89 13.40
C THR A 141 -6.14 -28.99 13.75
N PHE A 142 -5.52 -27.83 13.93
CA PHE A 142 -4.27 -27.71 14.67
C PHE A 142 -4.55 -27.74 16.18
N HIS A 143 -4.00 -28.72 16.87
CA HIS A 143 -4.29 -28.93 18.30
C HIS A 143 -3.48 -28.00 19.20
N ARG A 144 -2.18 -27.85 18.92
CA ARG A 144 -1.27 -26.96 19.65
C ARG A 144 -0.62 -25.95 18.70
N LEU A 145 -0.48 -24.72 19.18
CA LEU A 145 0.17 -23.62 18.48
C LEU A 145 1.35 -23.13 19.31
N GLU A 146 2.56 -23.16 18.74
CA GLU A 146 3.75 -22.71 19.45
C GLU A 146 4.52 -21.66 18.64
N PRO A 147 4.64 -20.41 19.13
CA PRO A 147 5.59 -19.46 18.56
C PRO A 147 7.02 -19.77 19.05
N LEU A 148 8.04 -19.24 18.35
CA LEU A 148 9.41 -19.34 18.82
C LEU A 148 9.68 -18.31 19.94
N PRO A 149 9.94 -18.72 21.19
CA PRO A 149 9.98 -17.83 22.35
C PRO A 149 11.21 -16.92 22.37
N HIS A 150 12.27 -17.30 21.66
CA HIS A 150 13.54 -16.57 21.62
C HIS A 150 13.55 -15.46 20.54
N LEU A 151 12.52 -15.39 19.69
CA LEU A 151 12.39 -14.38 18.64
C LEU A 151 11.59 -13.16 19.14
N PRO A 152 11.79 -11.96 18.54
CA PRO A 152 11.11 -10.76 18.98
C PRO A 152 9.59 -10.83 18.77
N ASN A 153 8.80 -10.41 19.77
CA ASN A 153 7.32 -10.42 19.73
C ASN A 153 6.68 -11.80 19.47
N PRO A 154 6.91 -12.81 20.34
CA PRO A 154 6.34 -14.15 20.17
C PRO A 154 4.80 -14.18 20.30
N SER A 155 4.21 -13.23 21.04
CA SER A 155 2.75 -13.06 21.15
C SER A 155 2.09 -12.76 19.81
N ARG A 156 2.78 -12.02 18.93
CA ARG A 156 2.30 -11.70 17.59
C ARG A 156 2.34 -12.93 16.69
N SER A 157 3.43 -13.70 16.69
CA SER A 157 3.50 -14.99 16.00
C SER A 157 2.37 -15.93 16.44
N LEU A 158 2.10 -16.00 17.75
CA LEU A 158 1.01 -16.82 18.30
C LEU A 158 -0.35 -16.39 17.75
N THR A 159 -0.62 -15.08 17.74
CA THR A 159 -1.85 -14.51 17.18
C THR A 159 -1.99 -14.83 15.69
N PHE A 160 -0.89 -14.80 14.95
CA PHE A 160 -0.85 -15.15 13.53
C PHE A 160 -1.16 -16.63 13.30
N LEU A 161 -0.57 -17.53 14.08
CA LEU A 161 -0.84 -18.97 14.03
C LEU A 161 -2.30 -19.28 14.43
N GLN A 162 -2.83 -18.58 15.44
CA GLN A 162 -4.25 -18.68 15.81
C GLN A 162 -5.15 -18.26 14.66
N ARG A 163 -4.81 -17.17 13.97
CA ARG A 163 -5.54 -16.70 12.79
C ARG A 163 -5.54 -17.75 11.66
N LEU A 164 -4.43 -18.44 11.41
CA LEU A 164 -4.37 -19.53 10.42
C LEU A 164 -5.23 -20.72 10.85
N ARG A 165 -5.19 -21.12 12.13
CA ARG A 165 -6.04 -22.20 12.64
C ARG A 165 -7.52 -21.88 12.54
N ASP A 166 -7.90 -20.65 12.86
CA ASP A 166 -9.30 -20.23 12.96
C ASP A 166 -9.86 -19.71 11.62
N ASP A 167 -9.05 -19.73 10.55
CA ASP A 167 -9.46 -19.38 9.19
C ASP A 167 -10.55 -20.34 8.69
N PRO A 168 -11.70 -19.83 8.24
CA PRO A 168 -12.83 -20.67 7.84
C PRO A 168 -12.53 -21.55 6.62
N GLY A 169 -11.71 -21.05 5.69
CA GLY A 169 -11.26 -21.81 4.53
C GLY A 169 -10.35 -22.96 4.92
N ILE A 170 -9.34 -22.69 5.76
CA ILE A 170 -8.39 -23.72 6.24
C ILE A 170 -9.14 -24.79 7.03
N ARG A 171 -10.03 -24.40 7.94
CA ARG A 171 -10.86 -25.34 8.70
C ARG A 171 -11.74 -26.21 7.80
N ALA A 172 -12.33 -25.63 6.77
CA ALA A 172 -13.14 -26.38 5.81
C ALA A 172 -12.29 -27.40 5.04
N ALA A 173 -11.12 -26.98 4.54
CA ALA A 173 -10.20 -27.88 3.84
C ALA A 173 -9.68 -29.01 4.74
N MET A 174 -9.28 -28.69 5.98
CA MET A 174 -8.85 -29.71 6.96
C MET A 174 -9.97 -30.72 7.26
N ALA A 175 -11.21 -30.27 7.40
CA ALA A 175 -12.34 -31.16 7.62
C ALA A 175 -12.63 -32.05 6.40
N ASN A 176 -12.55 -31.52 5.18
CA ASN A 176 -12.79 -32.28 3.95
C ASN A 176 -11.74 -33.36 3.72
N HIS A 177 -10.49 -33.04 4.02
CA HIS A 177 -9.36 -33.96 3.85
C HIS A 177 -9.01 -34.74 5.12
N GLN A 178 -9.78 -34.57 6.20
CA GLN A 178 -9.59 -35.24 7.49
C GLN A 178 -8.19 -35.01 8.09
N PHE A 179 -7.60 -33.85 7.86
CA PHE A 179 -6.29 -33.49 8.42
C PHE A 179 -6.41 -33.13 9.90
N SER A 180 -5.60 -33.79 10.72
CA SER A 180 -5.46 -33.50 12.15
C SER A 180 -3.98 -33.35 12.45
N VAL A 181 -3.55 -32.12 12.75
CA VAL A 181 -2.14 -31.80 12.96
C VAL A 181 -1.92 -31.49 14.44
N PRO A 182 -1.13 -32.28 15.17
CA PRO A 182 -0.88 -32.06 16.60
C PRO A 182 -0.25 -30.70 16.89
N LEU A 183 0.74 -30.28 16.10
CA LEU A 183 1.51 -29.07 16.36
C LEU A 183 1.70 -28.23 15.09
N LEU A 184 1.30 -26.96 15.17
CA LEU A 184 1.67 -25.92 14.20
C LEU A 184 2.57 -24.91 14.91
N THR A 185 3.80 -24.77 14.42
CA THR A 185 4.82 -23.91 15.04
C THR A 185 5.42 -22.92 14.04
N GLU A 186 6.01 -21.85 14.56
CA GLU A 186 6.87 -20.97 13.77
C GLU A 186 8.22 -21.64 13.48
N MET A 187 8.70 -21.49 12.24
CA MET A 187 10.02 -21.96 11.79
C MET A 187 11.06 -20.83 11.92
N ASP A 188 12.29 -21.18 12.33
CA ASP A 188 13.38 -20.21 12.45
C ASP A 188 13.77 -19.67 11.06
N PRO A 189 13.82 -18.33 10.86
CA PRO A 189 14.22 -17.74 9.59
C PRO A 189 15.66 -18.07 9.16
N ALA A 190 16.58 -18.36 10.08
CA ALA A 190 17.95 -18.75 9.74
C ALA A 190 18.09 -20.24 9.37
N GLU A 191 17.15 -21.08 9.81
CA GLU A 191 17.16 -22.50 9.50
C GLU A 191 16.61 -22.75 8.08
N HIS A 192 17.22 -23.71 7.38
CA HIS A 192 16.79 -24.19 6.05
C HIS A 192 16.75 -23.15 4.92
N THR A 193 17.56 -22.08 5.01
CA THR A 193 17.84 -21.17 3.89
C THR A 193 19.18 -21.51 3.24
N THR A 194 19.16 -21.97 1.99
CA THR A 194 20.35 -21.86 1.13
C THR A 194 20.15 -20.65 0.22
N SER A 195 21.23 -20.03 -0.24
CA SER A 195 21.18 -18.83 -1.11
C SER A 195 20.36 -19.02 -2.39
N GLU A 196 20.08 -20.27 -2.77
CA GLU A 196 19.41 -20.66 -4.01
C GLU A 196 18.00 -21.25 -3.78
N SER A 197 17.66 -21.72 -2.58
CA SER A 197 16.34 -22.27 -2.24
C SER A 197 15.94 -21.87 -0.82
N ARG A 198 14.84 -21.09 -0.73
CA ARG A 198 14.28 -20.61 0.54
C ARG A 198 13.05 -21.44 0.89
N THR A 199 13.22 -22.36 1.83
CA THR A 199 12.11 -23.18 2.35
C THR A 199 11.20 -22.30 3.22
N LEU A 200 9.92 -22.20 2.86
CA LEU A 200 8.94 -21.36 3.56
C LEU A 200 8.11 -22.14 4.59
N GLY A 201 8.04 -23.46 4.47
CA GLY A 201 7.34 -24.34 5.40
C GLY A 201 8.00 -25.71 5.43
N LEU A 202 7.76 -26.45 6.50
CA LEU A 202 8.24 -27.81 6.68
C LEU A 202 7.18 -28.67 7.35
N ASN A 203 6.83 -29.78 6.71
CA ASN A 203 6.03 -30.84 7.31
C ASN A 203 6.91 -31.99 7.80
N ARG A 204 6.88 -32.27 9.11
CA ARG A 204 7.56 -33.41 9.73
C ARG A 204 6.57 -34.55 9.94
N ASN A 205 7.01 -35.76 9.57
CA ASN A 205 6.27 -37.02 9.78
C ASN A 205 4.82 -37.00 9.29
N LYS A 206 4.58 -36.44 8.09
CA LYS A 206 3.25 -36.44 7.44
C LYS A 206 2.15 -35.81 8.30
N GLY A 207 2.45 -34.65 8.89
CA GLY A 207 1.49 -33.83 9.62
C GLY A 207 1.57 -33.96 11.14
N GLU A 208 2.64 -34.53 11.69
CA GLU A 208 2.88 -34.52 13.14
C GLU A 208 3.23 -33.11 13.62
N VAL A 209 4.13 -32.45 12.89
CA VAL A 209 4.53 -31.06 13.13
C VAL A 209 4.59 -30.33 11.81
N ILE A 210 3.90 -29.20 11.72
CA ILE A 210 4.02 -28.27 10.60
C ILE A 210 4.70 -27.00 11.11
N GLU A 211 5.77 -26.59 10.44
CA GLU A 211 6.56 -25.41 10.77
C GLU A 211 6.39 -24.41 9.63
N LEU A 212 6.04 -23.15 9.95
CA LEU A 212 5.85 -22.10 8.96
C LEU A 212 6.77 -20.92 9.21
N ARG A 213 7.40 -20.41 8.15
CA ARG A 213 8.17 -19.17 8.18
C ARG A 213 7.24 -17.97 8.18
N LEU A 214 7.03 -17.37 9.34
CA LEU A 214 6.16 -16.19 9.48
C LEU A 214 6.90 -14.87 9.19
N ARG A 215 8.23 -14.84 9.38
CA ARG A 215 9.03 -13.61 9.35
C ARG A 215 9.76 -13.39 8.03
N THR A 216 10.14 -12.13 7.81
CA THR A 216 11.10 -11.72 6.79
C THR A 216 12.52 -12.11 7.20
N ASP A 217 13.42 -12.21 6.22
CA ASP A 217 14.81 -12.63 6.46
C ASP A 217 15.61 -11.60 7.31
N ALA A 218 15.15 -10.34 7.35
CA ALA A 218 15.71 -9.28 8.19
C ALA A 218 15.18 -9.27 9.63
N TYR A 219 14.33 -10.22 10.02
CA TYR A 219 13.69 -10.34 11.35
C TYR A 219 12.86 -9.12 11.78
N ASP A 220 12.64 -8.17 10.87
CA ASP A 220 12.03 -6.87 11.11
C ASP A 220 10.54 -6.83 10.74
N GLY A 221 10.05 -7.83 10.02
CA GLY A 221 8.68 -7.88 9.50
C GLY A 221 8.10 -9.29 9.43
N TYR A 222 6.81 -9.34 9.09
CA TYR A 222 6.08 -10.58 8.82
C TYR A 222 5.81 -10.69 7.32
N ARG A 223 5.76 -11.92 6.81
CA ARG A 223 5.35 -12.19 5.44
C ARG A 223 3.85 -11.97 5.30
N ASP A 224 3.40 -11.75 4.07
CA ASP A 224 1.99 -11.53 3.80
C ASP A 224 1.16 -12.79 4.11
N TYR A 225 -0.05 -12.57 4.61
CA TYR A 225 -0.93 -13.65 5.06
C TYR A 225 -1.28 -14.62 3.93
N ARG A 226 -1.43 -14.13 2.71
CA ARG A 226 -1.76 -14.94 1.54
C ARG A 226 -0.65 -15.93 1.20
N THR A 227 0.60 -15.47 1.17
CA THR A 227 1.76 -16.33 0.95
C THR A 227 1.85 -17.40 2.02
N ILE A 228 1.75 -17.04 3.31
CA ILE A 228 1.80 -18.01 4.41
C ILE A 228 0.64 -19.01 4.34
N ARG A 229 -0.57 -18.55 3.99
CA ARG A 229 -1.74 -19.43 3.79
C ARG A 229 -1.53 -20.43 2.64
N ASN A 230 -0.95 -20.00 1.52
CA ASN A 230 -0.62 -20.90 0.41
C ASN A 230 0.48 -21.90 0.81
N THR A 231 1.52 -21.45 1.52
CA THR A 231 2.54 -22.35 2.09
C THR A 231 1.92 -23.38 3.02
N LEU A 232 0.96 -22.99 3.87
CA LEU A 232 0.27 -23.96 4.72
C LEU A 232 -0.52 -24.99 3.91
N CYS A 233 -1.14 -24.60 2.79
CA CYS A 233 -1.83 -25.55 1.90
C CYS A 233 -0.85 -26.56 1.29
N HIS A 234 0.35 -26.10 0.90
CA HIS A 234 1.46 -26.96 0.45
C HIS A 234 1.89 -27.94 1.53
N GLU A 235 2.11 -27.46 2.77
CA GLU A 235 2.48 -28.33 3.89
C GLU A 235 1.39 -29.34 4.25
N LEU A 236 0.10 -28.98 4.12
CA LEU A 236 -0.99 -29.92 4.33
C LEU A 236 -1.02 -31.03 3.27
N ALA A 237 -0.66 -30.73 2.01
CA ALA A 237 -0.51 -31.75 0.98
C ALA A 237 0.62 -32.75 1.32
N HIS A 238 1.66 -32.28 2.02
CA HIS A 238 2.74 -33.13 2.52
C HIS A 238 2.31 -34.15 3.60
N CYS A 239 1.12 -34.01 4.18
CA CYS A 239 0.53 -35.07 5.02
C CYS A 239 0.23 -36.35 4.21
N VAL A 240 0.01 -36.24 2.90
CA VAL A 240 -0.32 -37.37 2.02
C VAL A 240 0.88 -37.75 1.16
N PHE A 241 1.44 -36.78 0.45
CA PHE A 241 2.48 -36.99 -0.56
C PHE A 241 3.79 -36.34 -0.14
N SER A 242 4.88 -37.12 -0.08
CA SER A 242 6.17 -36.61 0.36
C SER A 242 6.97 -35.96 -0.78
N GLU A 243 6.81 -36.44 -2.02
CA GLU A 243 7.51 -35.91 -3.19
C GLU A 243 6.65 -34.90 -3.95
N HIS A 244 7.29 -33.93 -4.62
CA HIS A 244 6.61 -32.91 -5.45
C HIS A 244 6.20 -33.42 -6.82
N ASP A 245 5.50 -34.55 -6.85
CA ASP A 245 4.96 -35.16 -8.06
C ASP A 245 3.66 -34.48 -8.52
N ARG A 246 3.08 -34.98 -9.62
CA ARG A 246 1.84 -34.42 -10.17
C ARG A 246 0.67 -34.53 -9.18
N ASP A 247 0.58 -35.63 -8.45
CA ASP A 247 -0.51 -35.88 -7.52
C ASP A 247 -0.43 -34.94 -6.31
N PHE A 248 0.79 -34.61 -5.87
CA PHE A 248 1.05 -33.57 -4.87
C PHE A 248 0.55 -32.20 -5.32
N TRP A 249 0.89 -31.76 -6.53
CA TRP A 249 0.45 -30.46 -7.05
C TRP A 249 -1.07 -30.42 -7.28
N ASP A 250 -1.65 -31.52 -7.75
CA ASP A 250 -3.09 -31.67 -7.92
C ASP A 250 -3.83 -31.67 -6.57
N LEU A 251 -3.24 -32.21 -5.50
CA LEU A 251 -3.79 -32.11 -4.14
C LEU A 251 -3.66 -30.69 -3.59
N THR A 252 -2.47 -30.07 -3.70
CA THR A 252 -2.23 -28.71 -3.23
C THR A 252 -3.21 -27.72 -3.88
N GLY A 253 -3.36 -27.78 -5.20
CA GLY A 253 -4.31 -26.92 -5.91
C GLY A 253 -5.79 -27.21 -5.61
N ARG A 254 -6.14 -28.43 -5.19
CA ARG A 254 -7.48 -28.74 -4.66
C ARG A 254 -7.70 -28.09 -3.30
N ILE A 255 -6.76 -28.25 -2.38
CA ILE A 255 -6.80 -27.65 -1.04
C ILE A 255 -6.92 -26.13 -1.17
N GLU A 256 -6.09 -25.48 -1.99
CA GLU A 256 -6.14 -24.02 -2.20
C GLU A 256 -7.52 -23.53 -2.65
N LYS A 257 -8.12 -24.18 -3.65
CA LYS A 257 -9.47 -23.87 -4.14
C LYS A 257 -10.55 -24.08 -3.08
N GLU A 258 -10.40 -25.11 -2.25
CA GLU A 258 -11.32 -25.37 -1.14
C GLU A 258 -11.21 -24.31 -0.05
N VAL A 259 -9.99 -23.89 0.28
CA VAL A 259 -9.75 -22.79 1.22
C VAL A 259 -10.33 -21.49 0.68
N GLU A 260 -10.10 -21.15 -0.58
CA GLU A 260 -10.69 -19.96 -1.22
C GLU A 260 -12.22 -20.00 -1.22
N ARG A 261 -12.82 -21.14 -1.56
CA ARG A 261 -14.28 -21.31 -1.54
C ARG A 261 -14.88 -21.28 -0.13
N GLY A 262 -14.15 -21.81 0.86
CA GLY A 262 -14.54 -21.82 2.27
C GLY A 262 -14.35 -20.48 2.96
N ASP A 263 -13.63 -19.55 2.32
CA ASP A 263 -13.38 -18.22 2.83
C ASP A 263 -14.55 -17.25 2.57
N TRP A 264 -15.67 -17.50 3.24
CA TRP A 264 -16.86 -16.64 3.19
C TRP A 264 -16.66 -15.30 3.91
N LYS A 265 -15.59 -15.15 4.70
CA LYS A 265 -15.27 -13.91 5.43
C LYS A 265 -14.58 -12.88 4.54
N HIS A 266 -13.77 -13.33 3.58
CA HIS A 266 -13.01 -12.44 2.69
C HIS A 266 -13.45 -12.56 1.20
N GLY A 267 -14.25 -13.57 0.84
CA GLY A 267 -14.62 -13.91 -0.54
C GLY A 267 -16.04 -13.55 -1.00
N GLY A 268 -16.50 -12.33 -0.75
CA GLY A 268 -17.76 -11.84 -1.33
C GLY A 268 -17.60 -11.47 -2.81
N GLN A 269 -17.95 -12.37 -3.74
CA GLN A 269 -18.06 -12.02 -5.16
C GLN A 269 -19.24 -11.06 -5.37
N SER A 270 -19.00 -9.84 -5.86
CA SER A 270 -20.07 -9.00 -6.37
C SER A 270 -20.66 -9.66 -7.61
N VAL A 271 -22.00 -9.66 -7.74
CA VAL A 271 -22.70 -10.22 -8.91
C VAL A 271 -22.65 -9.24 -10.10
N GLY A 272 -21.60 -8.42 -10.19
CA GLY A 272 -21.48 -7.41 -11.24
C GLY A 272 -20.11 -6.76 -11.27
N GLY A 273 -19.24 -7.24 -12.14
CA GLY A 273 -18.01 -6.54 -12.53
C GLY A 273 -16.78 -7.43 -12.49
N ALA A 274 -16.24 -7.73 -13.67
CA ALA A 274 -14.92 -8.33 -13.82
C ALA A 274 -13.86 -7.44 -13.17
N GLY A 275 -13.20 -7.97 -12.15
CA GLY A 275 -12.14 -7.28 -11.41
C GLY A 275 -12.24 -7.64 -9.93
N GLY A 276 -11.42 -8.61 -9.49
CA GLY A 276 -11.30 -9.02 -8.09
C GLY A 276 -10.77 -7.88 -7.23
N ALA A 277 -11.67 -6.98 -6.84
CA ALA A 277 -11.39 -5.95 -5.85
C ALA A 277 -11.62 -6.54 -4.45
N GLU A 278 -10.55 -6.52 -3.66
CA GLU A 278 -10.50 -6.98 -2.28
C GLU A 278 -11.54 -6.26 -1.40
N PHE A 279 -12.28 -7.01 -0.59
CA PHE A 279 -13.21 -6.44 0.36
C PHE A 279 -12.46 -6.00 1.63
N TYR A 280 -12.60 -4.71 1.98
CA TYR A 280 -12.04 -4.11 3.17
C TYR A 280 -12.61 -4.77 4.44
N ASN A 281 -11.77 -5.53 5.14
CA ASN A 281 -12.09 -6.08 6.46
C ASN A 281 -11.51 -5.16 7.55
N PRO A 282 -12.32 -4.61 8.46
CA PRO A 282 -11.84 -3.74 9.52
C PRO A 282 -10.82 -4.38 10.49
N GLY A 283 -10.77 -5.71 10.57
CA GLY A 283 -9.79 -6.41 11.40
C GLY A 283 -8.40 -6.52 10.75
N ASP A 284 -8.31 -6.39 9.43
CA ASP A 284 -7.06 -6.47 8.69
C ASP A 284 -6.23 -5.19 8.84
N TRP A 285 -6.84 -4.01 8.68
CA TRP A 285 -6.11 -2.75 8.79
C TRP A 285 -5.60 -2.44 10.22
N GLU A 286 -6.29 -2.92 11.26
CA GLU A 286 -5.93 -2.65 12.66
C GLU A 286 -4.65 -3.43 13.05
N VAL A 287 -4.41 -4.60 12.43
CA VAL A 287 -3.17 -5.39 12.55
C VAL A 287 -2.11 -4.94 11.53
N GLU A 288 -2.51 -4.49 10.34
CA GLU A 288 -1.62 -3.98 9.28
C GLU A 288 -1.02 -2.60 9.62
N ARG A 289 -1.73 -1.73 10.36
CA ARG A 289 -1.22 -0.40 10.75
C ARG A 289 -0.07 -0.47 11.77
N GLU A 290 0.02 -1.57 12.52
CA GLU A 290 1.10 -1.85 13.49
C GLU A 290 2.28 -2.60 12.86
N GLY A 291 2.16 -3.12 11.63
CA GLY A 291 3.20 -3.90 10.97
C GLY A 291 3.63 -3.28 9.64
N GLY A 292 4.82 -2.70 9.58
CA GLY A 292 5.41 -2.29 8.31
C GLY A 292 5.54 -3.48 7.36
N HIS A 293 4.77 -3.48 6.27
CA HIS A 293 4.91 -4.46 5.19
C HIS A 293 6.08 -4.06 4.31
N VAL A 294 7.08 -4.94 4.21
CA VAL A 294 8.12 -4.92 3.17
C VAL A 294 7.79 -6.03 2.18
N HIS A 295 7.48 -5.65 0.94
CA HIS A 295 7.28 -6.61 -0.15
C HIS A 295 8.65 -7.15 -0.58
N ASP A 296 8.91 -8.43 -0.30
CA ASP A 296 10.04 -9.15 -0.89
C ASP A 296 9.58 -9.78 -2.21
N GLU A 297 9.95 -9.16 -3.34
CA GLU A 297 9.54 -9.57 -4.69
C GLU A 297 10.18 -10.87 -5.20
N ARG A 298 10.83 -11.69 -4.35
CA ARG A 298 11.61 -12.84 -4.84
C ARG A 298 11.49 -14.07 -3.93
N GLY A 299 10.54 -14.96 -4.21
CA GLY A 299 10.42 -16.18 -3.42
C GLY A 299 9.52 -17.28 -3.96
N TRP A 300 9.67 -17.69 -5.22
CA TRP A 300 9.18 -19.02 -5.64
C TRP A 300 10.13 -19.66 -6.65
N VAL A 301 11.03 -20.53 -6.16
CA VAL A 301 11.71 -21.53 -6.99
C VAL A 301 11.84 -22.80 -6.16
N GLY A 302 10.96 -23.76 -6.40
CA GLY A 302 11.14 -25.13 -5.92
C GLY A 302 12.34 -25.75 -6.63
N SER A 303 13.31 -26.20 -5.85
CA SER A 303 14.56 -26.80 -6.33
C SER A 303 14.36 -28.27 -6.73
N SER A 304 14.53 -28.59 -8.02
CA SER A 304 15.12 -29.84 -8.51
C SER A 304 15.40 -29.71 -10.02
N GLN A 305 16.68 -29.64 -10.38
CA GLN A 305 17.15 -29.65 -11.76
C GLN A 305 17.06 -31.06 -12.33
N VAL A 306 16.32 -31.21 -13.45
CA VAL A 306 16.64 -32.22 -14.46
C VAL A 306 16.62 -31.55 -15.84
N LEU A 307 17.79 -31.61 -16.49
CA LEU A 307 18.04 -31.18 -17.85
C LEU A 307 17.45 -32.18 -18.86
N GLY A 308 16.64 -31.68 -19.79
CA GLY A 308 16.43 -32.27 -21.13
C GLY A 308 15.28 -33.26 -21.28
N GLY A 309 14.36 -32.98 -22.23
CA GLY A 309 13.42 -33.98 -22.72
C GLY A 309 12.18 -33.39 -23.40
N ARG A 310 12.17 -33.36 -24.74
CA ARG A 310 11.01 -33.01 -25.58
C ARG A 310 9.89 -34.05 -25.43
N SER A 311 8.65 -33.60 -25.21
CA SER A 311 7.48 -34.26 -25.82
C SER A 311 6.30 -33.29 -25.99
N THR A 312 5.75 -33.39 -27.19
CA THR A 312 4.57 -32.75 -27.77
C THR A 312 3.27 -33.31 -27.21
N GLY A 313 2.26 -32.46 -26.98
CA GLY A 313 0.90 -32.94 -26.69
C GLY A 313 -0.08 -31.82 -26.31
N SER A 314 -0.88 -31.38 -27.29
CA SER A 314 -1.89 -30.32 -27.22
C SER A 314 -3.08 -30.60 -26.29
N SER A 315 -3.64 -29.56 -25.65
CA SER A 315 -5.09 -29.37 -25.62
C SER A 315 -5.44 -27.87 -25.62
N ALA A 316 -6.39 -27.54 -26.48
CA ALA A 316 -6.74 -26.20 -26.93
C ALA A 316 -7.72 -25.51 -25.96
N GLY A 317 -7.60 -24.18 -25.84
CA GLY A 317 -8.55 -23.37 -25.07
C GLY A 317 -8.11 -21.94 -24.69
N GLY A 318 -7.00 -21.40 -25.23
CA GLY A 318 -6.42 -20.13 -24.75
C GLY A 318 -6.00 -19.15 -25.84
N GLY A 319 -6.77 -19.02 -26.92
CA GLY A 319 -6.39 -18.19 -28.08
C GLY A 319 -6.31 -16.69 -27.79
N ALA A 320 -7.27 -16.14 -27.03
CA ALA A 320 -7.43 -14.68 -26.93
C ALA A 320 -6.35 -13.96 -26.08
N MET A 321 -5.93 -14.56 -24.96
CA MET A 321 -4.94 -13.95 -24.06
C MET A 321 -3.52 -14.05 -24.63
N ARG A 322 -3.20 -15.18 -25.30
CA ARG A 322 -1.87 -15.43 -25.86
C ARG A 322 -1.62 -14.59 -27.10
N GLU A 323 -2.65 -14.35 -27.93
CA GLU A 323 -2.55 -13.46 -29.08
C GLU A 323 -2.45 -11.98 -28.68
N ALA A 324 -3.19 -11.54 -27.65
CA ALA A 324 -3.08 -10.19 -27.11
C ALA A 324 -1.70 -9.92 -26.49
N MET A 325 -1.12 -10.90 -25.78
CA MET A 325 0.20 -10.78 -25.18
C MET A 325 1.31 -10.82 -26.24
N ALA A 326 1.14 -11.60 -27.31
CA ALA A 326 2.07 -11.61 -28.46
C ALA A 326 2.07 -10.25 -29.20
N ARG A 327 0.89 -9.67 -29.47
CA ARG A 327 0.80 -8.34 -30.10
C ARG A 327 1.39 -7.24 -29.22
N ALA A 328 1.17 -7.28 -27.90
CA ALA A 328 1.76 -6.32 -26.98
C ALA A 328 3.30 -6.46 -26.88
N ALA A 329 3.84 -7.67 -27.03
CA ALA A 329 5.28 -7.91 -27.06
C ALA A 329 5.92 -7.42 -28.37
N GLU A 330 5.29 -7.66 -29.52
CA GLU A 330 5.76 -7.19 -30.82
C GLU A 330 5.73 -5.65 -30.91
N GLU A 331 4.72 -5.00 -30.35
CA GLU A 331 4.63 -3.54 -30.35
C GLU A 331 5.70 -2.88 -29.47
N ARG A 332 6.06 -3.51 -28.34
CA ARG A 332 7.21 -3.07 -27.51
C ARG A 332 8.54 -3.28 -28.23
N ALA A 333 8.71 -4.40 -28.91
CA ALA A 333 9.93 -4.68 -29.67
C ALA A 333 10.09 -3.73 -30.88
N ARG A 334 8.99 -3.34 -31.51
CA ARG A 334 8.97 -2.33 -32.59
C ARG A 334 9.35 -0.95 -32.07
N LYS A 335 8.73 -0.49 -30.98
CA LYS A 335 9.08 0.81 -30.35
C LYS A 335 10.53 0.85 -29.88
N ALA A 336 11.05 -0.24 -29.30
CA ALA A 336 12.46 -0.32 -28.89
C ALA A 336 13.45 -0.32 -30.07
N ARG A 337 13.04 -0.80 -31.26
CA ARG A 337 13.83 -0.72 -32.49
C ARG A 337 13.76 0.66 -33.14
N GLU A 338 12.60 1.33 -33.06
CA GLU A 338 12.42 2.71 -33.51
C GLU A 338 13.23 3.69 -32.63
N GLU A 339 13.29 3.47 -31.32
CA GLU A 339 14.10 4.28 -30.38
C GLU A 339 15.61 4.05 -30.52
N ARG A 340 16.05 2.88 -31.00
CA ARG A 340 17.46 2.59 -31.31
C ARG A 340 17.87 2.98 -32.74
N GLY A 341 16.93 3.49 -33.53
CA GLY A 341 17.01 3.56 -34.98
C GLY A 341 17.10 4.95 -35.62
N GLY A 342 17.47 6.02 -34.91
CA GLY A 342 17.83 7.26 -35.61
C GLY A 342 18.17 8.48 -34.76
N PRO A 343 18.90 9.48 -35.32
CA PRO A 343 20.03 9.37 -36.22
C PRO A 343 21.32 9.86 -35.52
N SER A 344 22.44 9.20 -35.81
CA SER A 344 23.75 9.83 -35.72
C SER A 344 23.85 10.87 -36.83
N SER A 345 23.82 12.15 -36.47
CA SER A 345 24.39 13.26 -37.24
C SER A 345 24.83 14.35 -36.27
#